data_AF-X1VY06-F1
#
_entry.id   AF-X1VY06-F1
#
_cell.length_a   1.000
_cell.length_b   1.000
_cell.length_c   1.000
_cell.angle_alpha   90.00
_cell.angle_beta   90.00
_cell.angle_gamma   90.00
#
_symmetry.space_group_name_H-M   'P 1'
#
loop_
_entity.id
_entity.type
_entity.pdbx_description
1 polymer ?
#
loop_
_entity_poly.entity_id
_entity_poly.type
_entity_poly.pdbx_seq_one_letter_code
_entity_poly.pdbx_strand_id
1 'polypeptide(L)'
;LKLANVDLERGQIKITRKGNKEQYLHVNGETAGALADYLANHPQAQNGRFFVGTNGGNLDRGYVYSIVRRYLRLAGIDKGKRGPHILRHTFCTRLHQKGVGPFTIKDLAGHKSLNTTMRYIKIENKEQAEAIDRLEFGISLQGRGA
;
A
#
# COMPACT_ATOMS: atom_id res chain seq x y z
N LEU A 1 -5.53 -5.39 14.26
CA LEU A 1 -4.93 -6.58 13.63
C LEU A 1 -4.76 -7.64 14.71
N LYS A 2 -5.30 -8.85 14.52
CA LYS A 2 -5.11 -9.96 15.45
C LYS A 2 -3.77 -10.64 15.17
N LEU A 3 -3.14 -11.23 16.18
CA LEU A 3 -1.88 -11.96 16.00
C LEU A 3 -2.07 -13.14 15.03
N ALA A 4 -3.14 -13.91 15.21
CA ALA A 4 -3.51 -15.05 14.35
C ALA A 4 -3.82 -14.68 12.87
N ASN A 5 -3.89 -13.39 12.54
CA ASN A 5 -4.11 -12.93 11.17
C ASN A 5 -2.79 -12.64 10.43
N VAL A 6 -1.64 -12.85 11.06
CA VAL A 6 -0.33 -12.54 10.48
C VAL A 6 0.49 -13.82 10.39
N ASP A 7 0.86 -14.17 9.17
CA ASP A 7 1.74 -15.29 8.84
C ASP A 7 3.01 -14.70 8.22
N LEU A 8 4.05 -14.55 9.04
CA LEU A 8 5.31 -13.94 8.61
C LEU A 8 6.16 -14.89 7.77
N GLU A 9 6.01 -16.21 7.93
CA GLU A 9 6.70 -17.21 7.12
C GLU A 9 6.22 -17.16 5.66
N ARG A 10 4.90 -17.02 5.46
CA ARG A 10 4.30 -16.86 4.13
C ARG A 10 4.27 -15.41 3.65
N GLY A 11 4.65 -14.45 4.49
CA GLY A 11 4.55 -13.02 4.19
C GLY A 11 3.12 -12.56 3.92
N GLN A 12 2.14 -13.11 4.64
CA GLN A 12 0.71 -12.89 4.44
C GLN A 12 0.03 -12.27 5.66
N ILE A 13 -0.84 -11.29 5.41
CA ILE A 13 -1.66 -10.64 6.44
C ILE A 13 -3.13 -10.71 6.04
N LYS A 14 -3.94 -11.37 6.88
CA LYS A 14 -5.39 -11.43 6.76
C LYS A 14 -6.06 -10.17 7.29
N ILE A 15 -6.79 -9.48 6.42
CA ILE A 15 -7.54 -8.27 6.75
C ILE A 15 -9.04 -8.49 6.51
N THR A 16 -9.85 -8.16 7.51
CA THR A 16 -11.30 -8.09 7.39
C THR A 16 -11.71 -6.66 7.02
N ARG A 17 -12.42 -6.49 5.91
CA ARG A 17 -12.96 -5.20 5.44
C ARG A 17 -14.46 -5.09 5.71
N LYS A 18 -15.04 -3.92 5.40
CA LYS A 18 -16.49 -3.67 5.54
C LYS A 18 -17.28 -4.77 4.82
N GLY A 19 -18.30 -5.29 5.50
CA GLY A 19 -19.14 -6.38 5.01
C GLY A 19 -18.54 -7.76 5.23
N ASN A 20 -17.67 -7.93 6.23
CA ASN A 20 -16.96 -9.18 6.57
C ASN A 20 -16.18 -9.80 5.40
N LYS A 21 -15.79 -9.00 4.41
CA LYS A 21 -14.96 -9.47 3.31
C LYS A 21 -13.54 -9.65 3.80
N GLU A 22 -13.04 -10.87 3.73
CA GLU A 22 -11.67 -11.20 4.07
C GLU A 22 -10.76 -11.07 2.85
N GLN A 23 -9.56 -10.57 3.06
CA GLN A 23 -8.54 -10.42 2.02
C GLN A 23 -7.18 -10.71 2.62
N TYR A 24 -6.36 -11.46 1.90
CA TYR A 24 -4.95 -11.65 2.22
C TYR A 24 -4.11 -10.62 1.49
N LEU A 25 -3.26 -9.91 2.22
CA LEU A 25 -2.24 -9.03 1.66
C LEU A 25 -0.89 -9.71 1.75
N HIS A 26 -0.13 -9.62 0.67
CA HIS A 26 1.27 -10.02 0.67
C HIS A 26 2.14 -8.85 1.09
N VAL A 27 3.14 -9.12 1.92
CA VAL A 27 4.18 -8.17 2.33
C VAL A 27 5.53 -8.63 1.83
N ASN A 28 6.43 -7.70 1.53
CA ASN A 28 7.79 -8.04 1.13
C ASN A 28 8.64 -8.47 2.35
N GLY A 29 9.82 -9.04 2.09
CA GLY A 29 10.74 -9.50 3.13
C GLY A 29 11.13 -8.40 4.12
N GLU A 30 11.35 -7.16 3.66
CA GLU A 30 11.66 -6.03 4.54
C GLU A 30 10.53 -5.75 5.55
N THR A 31 9.28 -5.74 5.07
CA THR A 31 8.12 -5.53 5.94
C THR A 31 7.94 -6.71 6.89
N ALA A 32 8.12 -7.95 6.42
CA ALA A 32 8.03 -9.14 7.26
C ALA A 32 9.10 -9.13 8.37
N GLY A 33 10.34 -8.75 8.04
CA GLY A 33 11.43 -8.58 9.00
C GLY A 33 11.11 -7.53 10.06
N ALA A 34 10.67 -6.33 9.65
CA ALA A 34 10.27 -5.28 10.58
C ALA A 34 9.09 -5.69 11.49
N LEU A 35 8.17 -6.51 10.99
CA LEU A 35 7.07 -7.07 11.79
C LEU A 35 7.56 -8.15 12.78
N ALA A 36 8.53 -8.97 12.39
CA ALA A 36 9.17 -9.94 13.29
C ALA A 36 9.94 -9.24 14.41
N ASP A 37 10.75 -8.23 14.07
CA ASP A 37 11.49 -7.41 15.04
C ASP A 37 10.54 -6.74 16.03
N TYR A 38 9.39 -6.25 15.54
CA TYR A 38 8.37 -5.68 16.41
C TYR A 38 7.89 -6.72 17.45
N LEU A 39 7.55 -7.94 17.03
CA LEU A 39 7.10 -8.99 17.93
C LEU A 39 8.16 -9.39 18.96
N ALA A 40 9.42 -9.50 18.53
CA ALA A 40 10.53 -9.83 19.42
C ALA A 40 10.70 -8.80 20.56
N ASN A 41 10.44 -7.53 20.27
CA ASN A 41 10.56 -6.42 21.24
C ASN A 41 9.28 -6.12 22.02
N HIS A 42 8.14 -6.73 21.66
CA HIS A 42 6.84 -6.47 22.27
C HIS A 42 6.14 -7.77 22.66
N PRO A 43 6.62 -8.50 23.69
CA PRO A 43 6.00 -9.75 24.14
C PRO A 43 4.53 -9.58 24.57
N GLN A 44 4.13 -8.36 24.96
CA GLN A 44 2.76 -7.98 25.29
C GLN A 44 1.77 -8.10 24.09
N ALA A 45 2.28 -8.19 22.85
CA ALA A 45 1.47 -8.49 21.65
C ALA A 45 0.83 -9.91 21.69
N GLN A 46 1.17 -10.73 22.68
CA GLN A 46 0.60 -12.06 22.89
C GLN A 46 -0.84 -12.07 23.43
N ASN A 47 -1.42 -10.92 23.80
CA ASN A 47 -2.85 -10.78 24.16
C ASN A 47 -3.81 -10.93 22.94
N GLY A 48 -3.42 -11.71 21.93
CA GLY A 48 -4.16 -11.95 20.70
C GLY A 48 -4.12 -10.81 19.68
N ARG A 49 -3.38 -9.71 19.94
CA ARG A 49 -3.31 -8.54 19.05
C ARG A 49 -1.89 -8.32 18.54
N PHE A 50 -1.76 -8.17 17.22
CA PHE A 50 -0.44 -7.97 16.62
C PHE A 50 0.23 -6.67 17.09
N PHE A 51 -0.52 -5.55 17.14
CA PHE A 51 0.00 -4.29 17.64
C PHE A 51 -0.67 -3.88 18.94
N VAL A 52 0.14 -3.47 19.92
CA VAL A 52 -0.30 -3.03 21.25
C VAL A 52 0.12 -1.58 21.52
N GLY A 53 -0.71 -0.87 22.27
CA GLY A 53 -0.37 0.45 22.82
C GLY A 53 0.61 0.33 23.99
N THR A 54 1.13 1.47 24.46
CA THR A 54 2.13 1.54 25.54
C THR A 54 1.68 0.89 26.84
N ASN A 55 0.37 0.78 27.07
CA ASN A 55 -0.21 0.19 28.28
C ASN A 55 -0.71 -1.24 28.05
N GLY A 56 -0.26 -1.93 27.00
CA GLY A 56 -0.71 -3.29 26.63
C GLY A 56 -2.13 -3.36 26.02
N GLY A 57 -2.85 -2.23 25.99
CA GLY A 57 -4.16 -2.10 25.36
C GLY A 57 -4.12 -1.98 23.83
N ASN A 58 -5.27 -1.67 23.24
CA ASN A 58 -5.37 -1.47 21.79
C ASN A 58 -4.54 -0.28 21.31
N LEU A 59 -3.83 -0.45 20.19
CA LEU A 59 -3.20 0.66 19.51
C LEU A 59 -4.26 1.67 19.03
N ASP A 60 -4.17 2.90 19.51
CA ASP A 60 -5.07 3.98 19.13
C ASP A 60 -4.76 4.56 17.74
N ARG A 61 -5.80 4.96 17.00
CA ARG A 61 -5.66 5.55 15.67
C ARG A 61 -4.94 6.90 15.73
N GLY A 62 -5.26 7.75 16.70
CA GLY A 62 -4.60 9.03 16.92
C GLY A 62 -3.11 8.87 17.20
N TYR A 63 -2.76 7.84 17.97
CA TYR A 63 -1.37 7.47 18.26
C TYR A 63 -0.60 7.04 17.00
N VAL A 64 -1.19 6.21 16.12
CA VAL A 64 -0.56 5.89 14.82
C VAL A 64 -0.33 7.16 13.99
N TYR A 65 -1.28 8.10 14.00
CA TYR A 65 -1.12 9.37 13.31
C TYR A 65 -0.03 10.25 13.92
N SER A 66 0.14 10.26 15.24
CA SER A 66 1.20 11.04 15.89
C SER A 66 2.57 10.46 15.57
N ILE A 67 2.73 9.13 15.62
CA ILE A 67 3.98 8.44 15.25
C ILE A 67 4.36 8.75 13.81
N VAL A 68 3.46 8.53 12.84
CA VAL A 68 3.79 8.75 11.43
C VAL A 68 4.12 10.22 11.16
N ARG A 69 3.38 11.17 11.76
CA ARG A 69 3.69 12.60 11.61
C ARG A 69 5.05 12.96 12.21
N ARG A 70 5.41 12.38 13.36
CA ARG A 70 6.73 12.59 13.96
C ARG A 70 7.83 12.17 12.99
N TYR A 71 7.75 10.97 12.42
CA TYR A 71 8.78 10.48 11.49
C TYR A 71 8.81 11.24 10.16
N LEU A 72 7.66 11.65 9.62
CA LEU A 72 7.62 12.53 8.44
C LEU A 72 8.36 13.85 8.70
N ARG A 73 8.13 14.47 9.86
CA ARG A 73 8.82 15.72 10.25
C ARG A 73 10.33 15.50 10.43
N LEU A 74 10.74 14.40 11.07
CA LEU A 74 12.16 14.05 11.21
C LEU A 74 12.84 13.83 9.86
N ALA A 75 12.11 13.33 8.86
CA ALA A 75 12.58 13.19 7.50
C ALA A 75 12.51 14.49 6.66
N GLY A 76 12.17 15.64 7.27
CA GLY A 76 12.04 16.91 6.56
C GLY A 76 10.81 17.02 5.66
N ILE A 77 9.83 16.12 5.79
CA ILE A 77 8.62 16.09 4.97
C ILE A 77 7.50 16.84 5.69
N ASP A 78 7.34 18.13 5.39
CA ASP A 78 6.19 18.90 5.86
C ASP A 78 5.02 18.79 4.88
N LYS A 79 4.02 18.00 5.27
CA LYS A 79 2.77 17.81 4.52
C LYS A 79 1.55 17.99 5.43
N GLY A 80 1.70 18.73 6.52
CA GLY A 80 0.63 19.04 7.47
C GLY A 80 -0.03 17.80 8.10
N LYS A 81 -1.37 17.77 8.14
CA LYS A 81 -2.16 16.76 8.87
C LYS A 81 -2.31 15.40 8.15
N ARG A 82 -1.60 15.15 7.04
CA ARG A 82 -1.86 13.98 6.16
C ARG A 82 -1.52 12.62 6.79
N GLY A 83 -0.60 12.56 7.76
CA GLY A 83 -0.34 11.34 8.56
C GLY A 83 -0.15 10.07 7.71
N PRO A 84 -0.66 8.90 8.13
CA PRO A 84 -0.52 7.64 7.37
C PRO A 84 -1.09 7.66 5.95
N HIS A 85 -2.00 8.57 5.62
CA HIS A 85 -2.56 8.64 4.26
C HIS A 85 -1.51 9.01 3.23
N ILE A 86 -0.51 9.82 3.58
CA ILE A 86 0.55 10.17 2.62
C ILE A 86 1.35 8.95 2.20
N LEU A 87 1.63 8.03 3.13
CA LEU A 87 2.34 6.79 2.83
C LEU A 87 1.51 5.91 1.88
N ARG A 88 0.19 5.82 2.08
CA ARG A 88 -0.71 5.12 1.16
C ARG A 88 -0.75 5.78 -0.22
N HIS A 89 -0.77 7.11 -0.28
CA HIS A 89 -0.71 7.86 -1.54
C HIS A 89 0.57 7.53 -2.29
N THR A 90 1.72 7.65 -1.64
CA THR A 90 3.03 7.33 -2.21
C THR A 90 3.09 5.87 -2.67
N PHE A 91 2.55 4.92 -1.90
CA PHE A 91 2.46 3.52 -2.29
C PHE A 91 1.68 3.34 -3.60
N CYS A 92 0.49 3.92 -3.71
CA CYS A 92 -0.33 3.82 -4.93
C CYS A 92 0.37 4.45 -6.14
N THR A 93 0.94 5.65 -5.98
CA THR A 93 1.66 6.34 -7.06
C THR A 93 2.88 5.54 -7.52
N ARG A 94 3.67 4.98 -6.59
CA ARG A 94 4.86 4.17 -6.95
C ARG A 94 4.49 2.87 -7.66
N LEU A 95 3.38 2.22 -7.28
CA LEU A 95 2.92 1.03 -8.00
C LEU A 95 2.50 1.38 -9.44
N HIS A 96 1.77 2.48 -9.61
CA HIS A 96 1.36 2.93 -10.94
C HIS A 96 2.57 3.30 -11.81
N GLN A 97 3.56 4.02 -11.27
CA GLN A 97 4.81 4.33 -11.97
C GLN A 97 5.61 3.08 -12.38
N LYS A 98 5.39 1.95 -11.71
CA LYS A 98 5.97 0.65 -12.07
C LYS A 98 5.09 -0.16 -13.04
N GLY A 99 4.06 0.45 -13.62
CA GLY A 99 3.16 -0.18 -14.59
C GLY A 99 2.15 -1.14 -13.97
N VAL A 100 1.93 -1.10 -12.65
CA VAL A 100 0.93 -1.98 -12.01
C VAL A 100 -0.47 -1.47 -12.36
N GLY A 101 -1.32 -2.38 -12.83
CA GLY A 101 -2.68 -2.06 -13.25
C GLY A 101 -3.56 -1.48 -12.12
N PRO A 102 -4.54 -0.61 -12.46
CA PRO A 102 -5.35 0.11 -11.49
C PRO A 102 -6.21 -0.79 -10.58
N PHE A 103 -6.64 -1.95 -11.09
CA PHE A 103 -7.39 -2.94 -10.30
C PHE A 103 -6.52 -3.57 -9.20
N THR A 104 -5.30 -3.98 -9.54
CA THR A 104 -4.32 -4.52 -8.58
C THR A 104 -3.96 -3.46 -7.53
N ILE A 105 -3.74 -2.20 -7.92
CA ILE A 105 -3.48 -1.11 -6.97
C ILE A 105 -4.68 -0.89 -6.04
N LYS A 106 -5.91 -0.90 -6.57
CA LYS A 106 -7.15 -0.76 -5.78
C LYS A 106 -7.23 -1.83 -4.70
N ASP A 107 -6.93 -3.08 -5.05
CA ASP A 107 -7.03 -4.20 -4.14
C ASP A 107 -5.93 -4.16 -3.06
N LEU A 108 -4.68 -3.86 -3.45
CA LEU A 108 -3.57 -3.69 -2.51
C LEU A 108 -3.80 -2.52 -1.55
N ALA A 109 -4.25 -1.37 -2.06
CA ALA A 109 -4.55 -0.19 -1.25
C ALA A 109 -5.84 -0.33 -0.42
N GLY A 110 -6.70 -1.29 -0.78
CA GLY A 110 -7.94 -1.57 -0.09
C GLY A 110 -9.06 -0.59 -0.36
N HIS A 111 -9.07 0.02 -1.53
CA HIS A 111 -10.08 0.99 -1.92
C HIS A 111 -11.38 0.29 -2.35
N LYS A 112 -12.51 0.78 -1.84
CA LYS A 112 -13.83 0.27 -2.25
C LYS A 112 -14.12 0.58 -3.71
N SER A 113 -13.87 1.82 -4.12
CA SER A 113 -14.12 2.31 -5.47
C SER A 113 -12.81 2.51 -6.23
N LEU A 114 -12.81 2.14 -7.51
CA LEU A 114 -11.72 2.39 -8.43
C LEU A 114 -11.44 3.89 -8.57
N ASN A 115 -12.47 4.74 -8.47
CA ASN A 115 -12.33 6.19 -8.52
C ASN A 115 -11.38 6.74 -7.44
N THR A 116 -11.31 6.07 -6.27
CA THR A 116 -10.35 6.46 -5.23
C THR A 116 -8.91 6.18 -5.66
N THR A 117 -8.67 5.10 -6.39
CA THR A 117 -7.37 4.74 -6.96
C THR A 117 -7.01 5.61 -8.15
N MET A 118 -7.99 5.94 -9.02
CA MET A 118 -7.78 6.78 -10.20
C MET A 118 -7.26 8.18 -9.85
N ARG A 119 -7.53 8.71 -8.64
CA ARG A 119 -6.91 9.96 -8.17
C ARG A 119 -5.38 9.96 -8.12
N TYR A 120 -4.74 8.79 -8.16
CA TYR A 120 -3.27 8.65 -8.16
C TYR A 120 -2.69 8.31 -9.52
N ILE A 121 -3.55 8.09 -10.51
CA ILE A 121 -3.21 7.68 -11.85
C ILE A 121 -3.39 8.91 -12.72
N LYS A 122 -2.28 9.56 -13.05
CA LYS A 122 -2.27 10.49 -14.17
C LYS A 122 -2.07 9.63 -15.40
N ILE A 123 -3.12 9.46 -16.20
CA ILE A 123 -2.95 8.91 -17.55
C ILE A 123 -2.15 9.97 -18.31
N GLU A 124 -0.83 9.81 -18.37
CA GLU A 124 0.03 10.63 -19.23
C GLU A 124 -0.13 10.13 -20.66
N ASN A 125 -0.17 11.04 -21.65
CA ASN A 125 -0.34 10.69 -23.08
C ASN A 125 0.66 9.63 -23.56
N LYS A 126 1.83 9.55 -22.92
CA LYS A 126 2.85 8.53 -23.17
C LYS A 126 2.33 7.10 -22.95
N GLU A 127 1.51 6.88 -21.93
CA GLU A 127 0.95 5.56 -21.60
C GLU A 127 -0.06 5.11 -22.66
N GLN A 128 -0.78 6.06 -23.30
CA GLN A 128 -1.68 5.76 -24.42
C GLN A 128 -0.90 5.38 -25.68
N ALA A 129 0.17 6.12 -26.01
CA ALA A 129 1.02 5.79 -27.15
C ALA A 129 1.67 4.41 -27.00
N GLU A 130 2.27 4.12 -25.84
CA GLU A 130 2.87 2.81 -25.57
C GLU A 130 1.82 1.67 -25.57
N ALA A 131 0.60 1.93 -25.11
CA ALA A 131 -0.47 0.92 -25.15
C ALA A 131 -0.93 0.61 -26.59
N ILE A 132 -0.95 1.63 -27.46
CA ILE A 132 -1.23 1.46 -28.90
C ILE A 132 -0.08 0.73 -29.59
N ASP A 133 1.19 1.06 -29.28
CA ASP A 133 2.35 0.37 -29.84
C ASP A 133 2.37 -1.13 -29.48
N ARG A 134 1.96 -1.47 -28.25
CA ARG A 134 1.84 -2.87 -27.79
C ARG A 134 0.71 -3.65 -28.46
N LEU A 135 -0.22 -2.99 -29.15
CA LEU A 135 -1.30 -3.67 -29.86
C LEU A 135 -0.86 -4.32 -31.16
N GLU A 136 0.43 -4.18 -31.58
CA GLU A 136 1.03 -4.74 -32.79
C GLU A 136 0.06 -5.51 -33.71
N PHE A 137 -0.77 -4.77 -34.45
CA PHE A 137 -1.11 -5.25 -35.79
C PHE A 137 0.16 -4.94 -36.59
N GLY A 138 0.91 -5.96 -36.99
CA GLY A 138 2.20 -5.84 -37.67
C GLY A 138 2.17 -5.02 -38.97
N ILE A 139 2.04 -3.70 -38.84
CA ILE A 139 2.07 -2.73 -39.91
C ILE A 139 3.00 -1.62 -39.42
N SER A 140 4.28 -1.80 -39.74
CA SER A 140 5.24 -0.72 -39.73
C SER A 140 4.69 0.44 -40.56
N LEU A 141 4.39 1.58 -39.92
CA LEU A 141 4.18 2.84 -40.62
C LEU A 141 5.54 3.41 -41.04
N GLN A 142 6.29 2.65 -41.83
CA GLN A 142 7.37 3.20 -42.63
C GLN A 142 6.83 3.53 -44.02
N GLY A 143 6.76 4.84 -44.31
CA GLY A 143 6.79 5.35 -45.67
C GLY A 143 5.45 5.67 -46.31
N ARG A 144 4.86 6.81 -45.94
CA ARG A 144 4.18 7.70 -46.91
C ARG A 144 4.56 9.15 -46.61
N GLY A 145 5.73 9.53 -47.07
CA GLY A 145 6.17 10.91 -47.21
C GLY A 145 6.74 11.10 -48.61
N ALA A 146 6.11 12.03 -49.34
CA ALA A 146 6.40 12.53 -50.69
C ALA A 146 6.16 11.57 -51.87
#